data_AF-A0A924RA36-F1
#
_entry.id   AF-A0A924RA36-F1
#
_cell.length_a   1.000
_cell.length_b   1.000
_cell.length_c   1.000
_cell.angle_alpha   90.00
_cell.angle_beta   90.00
_cell.angle_gamma   90.00
#
_symmetry.space_group_name_H-M   'P 1'
#
loop_
_entity.id
_entity.type
_entity.pdbx_description
1 polymer ?
#
loop_
_entity_poly.entity_id
_entity_poly.type
_entity_poly.pdbx_seq_one_letter_code
_entity_poly.pdbx_strand_id
1 'polypeptide(L)'
;MPSAEYDATPTEVRNFALLQVGLTGGFFVLLFFMLGGRDADYPPIWLAVLLVALIGVGAFFAERVWLNASPLVADDPRKDIRAEAVGVFAAQTVRKLAYCEAPLILAVAVAFVGDYGGWPLVISGFPGLAVLAWETWPSLRNTSMTAAMLDSAGAESGLVESFRQS
;
A
#
# COMPACT_ATOMS: atom_id res chain seq x y z
N MET A 1 -1.22 18.34 13.38
CA MET A 1 -1.37 16.91 13.69
C MET A 1 -0.15 16.50 14.51
N PRO A 2 -0.26 15.62 15.52
CA PRO A 2 0.87 15.23 16.36
C PRO A 2 2.00 14.65 15.50
N SER A 3 3.23 15.09 15.75
CA SER A 3 4.45 14.63 15.11
C SER A 3 4.73 13.15 15.44
N ALA A 4 4.96 12.35 14.40
CA ALA A 4 5.36 10.93 14.36
C ALA A 4 5.00 10.08 15.59
N GLU A 5 3.88 9.36 15.50
CA GLU A 5 3.47 8.33 16.47
C GLU A 5 4.17 6.96 16.22
N TYR A 6 4.97 6.84 15.16
CA TYR A 6 5.71 5.62 14.82
C TYR A 6 7.22 5.87 14.90
N ASP A 7 7.86 5.25 15.89
CA ASP A 7 9.31 5.08 15.96
C ASP A 7 9.67 3.84 15.14
N ALA A 8 9.90 4.03 13.83
CA ALA A 8 10.10 2.94 12.88
C ALA A 8 11.44 3.07 12.15
N THR A 9 12.12 1.96 11.95
CA THR A 9 13.36 1.88 11.17
C THR A 9 13.06 1.54 9.69
N PRO A 10 13.94 1.93 8.75
CA PRO A 10 13.79 1.59 7.32
C PRO A 10 13.63 0.09 7.06
N THR A 11 14.34 -0.74 7.84
CA THR A 11 14.27 -2.20 7.79
C THR A 11 12.91 -2.72 8.24
N GLU A 12 12.32 -2.15 9.28
CA GLU A 12 10.97 -2.51 9.76
C GLU A 12 9.90 -2.16 8.72
N VAL A 13 10.02 -1.00 8.06
CA VAL A 13 9.09 -0.63 6.98
C VAL A 13 9.19 -1.60 5.80
N ARG A 14 10.41 -2.00 5.41
CA ARG A 14 10.63 -2.99 4.34
C ARG A 14 10.08 -4.36 4.73
N ASN A 15 10.34 -4.81 5.95
CA ASN A 15 9.82 -6.09 6.47
C ASN A 15 8.30 -6.07 6.58
N PHE A 16 7.71 -4.97 7.02
CA PHE A 16 6.26 -4.80 7.09
C PHE A 16 5.62 -4.89 5.69
N ALA A 17 6.16 -4.19 4.70
CA ALA A 17 5.67 -4.28 3.32
C ALA A 17 5.78 -5.71 2.77
N LEU A 18 6.91 -6.38 2.99
CA LEU A 18 7.11 -7.78 2.57
C LEU A 18 6.13 -8.73 3.26
N LEU A 19 5.96 -8.59 4.58
CA LEU A 19 5.00 -9.38 5.35
C LEU A 19 3.58 -9.14 4.85
N GLN A 20 3.19 -7.90 4.57
CA GLN A 20 1.84 -7.61 4.10
C GLN A 20 1.59 -8.21 2.71
N VAL A 21 2.50 -7.99 1.76
CA VAL A 21 2.39 -8.55 0.41
C VAL A 21 2.33 -10.08 0.48
N GLY A 22 3.20 -10.70 1.28
CA GLY A 22 3.26 -12.14 1.47
C GLY A 22 1.98 -12.70 2.12
N LEU A 23 1.47 -12.04 3.17
CA LEU A 23 0.28 -12.48 3.88
C LEU A 23 -0.97 -12.30 3.03
N THR A 24 -1.12 -11.16 2.36
CA THR A 24 -2.25 -10.90 1.44
C THR A 24 -2.21 -11.85 0.25
N GLY A 25 -1.04 -12.02 -0.37
CA GLY A 25 -0.86 -12.94 -1.49
C GLY A 25 -1.11 -14.39 -1.09
N GLY A 26 -0.55 -14.84 0.04
CA GLY A 26 -0.77 -16.17 0.58
C GLY A 26 -2.23 -16.44 0.91
N PHE A 27 -2.91 -15.47 1.54
CA PHE A 27 -4.34 -15.55 1.83
C PHE A 27 -5.18 -15.66 0.55
N PHE A 28 -4.88 -14.87 -0.47
CA PHE A 28 -5.55 -14.94 -1.77
C PHE A 28 -5.36 -16.29 -2.46
N VAL A 29 -4.15 -16.84 -2.43
CA VAL A 29 -3.87 -18.18 -2.98
C VAL A 29 -4.65 -19.25 -2.22
N LEU A 30 -4.66 -19.19 -0.89
CA LEU A 30 -5.44 -20.13 -0.06
C LEU A 30 -6.93 -20.04 -0.39
N LEU A 31 -7.49 -18.84 -0.49
CA LEU A 31 -8.89 -18.64 -0.85
C LEU A 31 -9.20 -19.14 -2.27
N PHE A 32 -8.32 -18.91 -3.22
CA PHE A 32 -8.48 -19.42 -4.59
C PHE A 32 -8.57 -20.95 -4.62
N PHE A 33 -7.69 -21.64 -3.88
CA PHE A 33 -7.75 -23.09 -3.76
C PHE A 33 -8.94 -23.59 -2.95
N MET A 34 -9.37 -22.84 -1.93
CA MET A 34 -10.52 -23.19 -1.08
C MET A 34 -11.85 -23.07 -1.83
N LEU A 35 -12.06 -21.96 -2.57
CA LEU A 35 -13.31 -21.74 -3.31
C LEU A 35 -13.38 -22.57 -4.61
N GLY A 36 -12.24 -23.00 -5.14
CA GLY A 36 -12.18 -23.67 -6.44
C GLY A 36 -12.59 -22.74 -7.59
N GLY A 37 -12.33 -23.13 -8.83
CA GLY A 37 -12.65 -22.26 -9.97
C GLY A 37 -12.53 -22.90 -11.35
N ARG A 38 -12.21 -24.19 -11.42
CA ARG A 38 -12.13 -24.91 -12.70
C ARG A 38 -13.50 -25.27 -13.25
N ASP A 39 -14.49 -25.44 -12.38
CA ASP A 39 -15.85 -25.84 -12.73
C ASP A 39 -16.89 -24.72 -12.49
N ALA A 40 -16.45 -23.55 -12.01
CA ALA A 40 -17.31 -22.41 -11.72
C ALA A 40 -17.44 -21.47 -12.93
N ASP A 41 -18.63 -20.93 -13.12
CA ASP A 41 -18.91 -20.00 -14.21
C ASP A 41 -18.12 -18.70 -14.05
N TYR A 42 -17.64 -18.18 -15.18
CA TYR A 42 -16.96 -16.89 -15.21
C TYR A 42 -17.94 -15.77 -14.83
N PRO A 43 -17.57 -14.83 -13.93
CA PRO A 43 -18.45 -13.74 -13.54
C PRO A 43 -18.82 -12.87 -14.75
N PRO A 44 -20.00 -12.23 -14.73
CA PRO A 44 -20.40 -11.33 -15.82
C PRO A 44 -19.33 -10.27 -16.09
N ILE A 45 -19.12 -9.93 -17.37
CA ILE A 45 -18.06 -8.99 -17.80
C ILE A 45 -18.17 -7.65 -17.06
N TRP A 46 -19.40 -7.16 -16.82
CA TRP A 46 -19.61 -5.91 -16.08
C TRP A 46 -19.07 -5.97 -14.64
N LEU A 47 -19.18 -7.13 -13.98
CA LEU A 47 -18.68 -7.35 -12.61
C LEU A 47 -17.15 -7.44 -12.62
N ALA A 48 -16.58 -8.14 -13.59
CA ALA A 48 -15.13 -8.20 -13.78
C ALA A 48 -14.54 -6.79 -14.01
N VAL A 49 -15.17 -5.99 -14.88
CA VAL A 49 -14.78 -4.59 -15.13
C VAL A 49 -14.91 -3.75 -13.87
N LEU A 50 -15.99 -3.91 -13.10
CA LEU A 50 -16.19 -3.20 -11.84
C LEU A 50 -15.08 -3.52 -10.82
N LEU A 51 -14.73 -4.81 -10.65
CA LEU A 51 -13.68 -5.23 -9.74
C LEU A 51 -12.32 -4.61 -10.10
N VAL A 52 -11.95 -4.63 -11.38
CA VAL A 52 -10.71 -4.01 -11.86
C VAL A 52 -10.77 -2.48 -11.69
N ALA A 53 -11.91 -1.86 -12.00
CA ALA A 53 -12.10 -0.42 -11.83
C ALA A 53 -11.92 0.01 -10.35
N LEU A 54 -12.41 -0.77 -9.40
CA LEU A 54 -12.24 -0.51 -7.97
C LEU A 54 -10.78 -0.60 -7.52
N ILE A 55 -9.99 -1.51 -8.09
CA ILE A 55 -8.54 -1.54 -7.88
C ILE A 55 -7.90 -0.25 -8.39
N GLY A 56 -8.29 0.22 -9.58
CA GLY A 56 -7.82 1.49 -10.13
C GLY A 56 -8.19 2.70 -9.27
N VAL A 57 -9.40 2.72 -8.71
CA VAL A 57 -9.85 3.76 -7.76
C VAL A 57 -9.01 3.71 -6.48
N GLY A 58 -8.79 2.52 -5.91
CA GLY A 58 -7.94 2.33 -4.73
C GLY A 58 -6.51 2.82 -4.98
N ALA A 59 -5.93 2.48 -6.13
CA ALA A 59 -4.61 2.96 -6.56
C ALA A 59 -4.57 4.50 -6.67
N PHE A 60 -5.58 5.10 -7.29
CA PHE A 60 -5.69 6.56 -7.42
C PHE A 60 -5.74 7.25 -6.06
N PHE A 61 -6.52 6.72 -5.10
CA PHE A 61 -6.55 7.26 -3.74
C PHE A 61 -5.25 7.03 -2.98
N ALA A 62 -4.59 5.88 -3.15
CA ALA A 62 -3.27 5.62 -2.59
C ALA A 62 -2.22 6.62 -3.10
N GLU A 63 -2.28 7.02 -4.38
CA GLU A 63 -1.39 8.04 -4.93
C GLU A 63 -1.70 9.44 -4.35
N ARG A 64 -2.97 9.76 -4.09
CA ARG A 64 -3.39 11.02 -3.45
C ARG A 64 -2.91 11.17 -2.01
N VAL A 65 -2.61 10.07 -1.31
CA VAL A 65 -2.08 10.09 0.06
C VAL A 65 -0.72 10.80 0.11
N TRP A 66 0.12 10.67 -0.92
CA TRP A 66 1.42 11.37 -1.01
C TRP A 66 1.28 12.90 -0.96
N LEU A 67 0.24 13.46 -1.58
CA LEU A 67 0.05 14.90 -1.71
C LEU A 67 -0.41 15.58 -0.42
N ASN A 68 -0.81 14.81 0.59
CA ASN A 68 -1.26 15.31 1.89
C ASN A 68 -0.20 15.18 2.99
N ALA A 69 1.04 14.79 2.66
CA ALA A 69 2.12 14.77 3.62
C ALA A 69 2.41 16.20 4.11
N SER A 70 2.24 16.45 5.40
CA SER A 70 2.58 17.75 5.98
C SER A 70 4.11 17.92 6.01
N PRO A 71 4.63 19.09 5.60
CA PRO A 71 6.06 19.36 5.64
C PRO A 71 6.62 19.26 7.05
N LEU A 72 7.88 18.85 7.19
CA LEU A 72 8.59 18.88 8.47
C LEU A 72 8.88 20.34 8.87
N VAL A 73 8.70 20.67 10.15
CA VAL A 73 9.03 22.00 10.68
C VAL A 73 10.47 21.95 11.21
N ALA A 74 11.37 22.72 10.58
CA ALA A 74 12.81 22.67 10.82
C ALA A 74 13.30 23.28 12.15
N ASP A 75 12.39 23.79 13.00
CA ASP A 75 12.73 24.75 14.05
C ASP A 75 12.99 24.12 15.44
N ASP A 76 13.08 22.78 15.53
CA ASP A 76 13.40 22.09 16.80
C ASP A 76 14.78 21.42 16.76
N PRO A 77 15.83 22.04 17.36
CA PRO A 77 17.20 21.53 17.33
C PRO A 77 17.42 20.26 18.18
N ARG A 78 16.39 19.71 18.85
CA ARG A 78 16.48 18.48 19.65
C ARG A 78 15.77 17.28 19.02
N LYS A 79 15.06 17.47 17.91
CA LYS A 79 14.35 16.39 17.24
C LYS A 79 15.25 15.70 16.22
N ASP A 80 15.26 14.37 16.27
CA ASP A 80 15.86 13.56 15.20
C ASP A 80 14.94 13.61 13.97
N ILE A 81 15.18 14.61 13.12
CA ILE A 81 14.41 14.89 11.90
C ILE A 81 14.33 13.65 11.01
N ARG A 82 15.34 12.77 11.04
CA ARG A 82 15.36 11.52 10.25
C ARG A 82 14.37 10.50 10.79
N ALA A 83 14.32 10.29 12.11
CA ALA A 83 13.37 9.36 12.72
C ALA A 83 11.91 9.83 12.48
N GLU A 84 11.66 11.14 12.58
CA GLU A 84 10.34 11.72 12.29
C GLU A 84 9.94 11.54 10.82
N ALA A 85 10.88 11.70 9.89
CA ALA A 85 10.65 11.49 8.46
C ALA A 85 10.29 10.03 8.14
N VAL A 86 10.95 9.05 8.78
CA VAL A 86 10.63 7.62 8.62
C VAL A 86 9.28 7.28 9.26
N GLY A 87 8.96 7.84 10.42
CA GLY A 87 7.65 7.67 11.06
C GLY A 87 6.49 8.20 10.21
N VAL A 88 6.67 9.36 9.57
CA VAL A 88 5.69 9.90 8.60
C VAL A 88 5.57 8.97 7.39
N PHE A 89 6.67 8.50 6.82
CA PHE A 89 6.64 7.55 5.70
C PHE A 89 5.91 6.24 6.06
N ALA A 90 6.15 5.70 7.26
CA ALA A 90 5.46 4.52 7.76
C ALA A 90 3.94 4.75 7.88
N ALA A 91 3.51 5.88 8.48
CA ALA A 91 2.10 6.23 8.60
C ALA A 91 1.41 6.39 7.23
N GLN A 92 2.09 6.99 6.25
CA GLN A 92 1.58 7.10 4.88
C GLN A 92 1.49 5.73 4.19
N THR A 93 2.45 4.83 4.45
CA THR A 93 2.44 3.46 3.92
C THR A 93 1.25 2.65 4.45
N VAL A 94 0.98 2.73 5.75
CA VAL A 94 -0.20 2.08 6.37
C VAL A 94 -1.51 2.62 5.80
N ARG A 95 -1.62 3.94 5.57
CA ARG A 95 -2.82 4.53 4.94
C ARG A 95 -3.02 4.03 3.51
N LYS A 96 -1.96 3.94 2.71
CA LYS A 96 -2.07 3.40 1.34
C LYS A 96 -2.49 1.94 1.32
N LEU A 97 -1.95 1.16 2.24
CA LEU A 97 -2.30 -0.24 2.41
C LEU A 97 -3.81 -0.40 2.64
N ALA A 98 -4.43 0.42 3.49
CA ALA A 98 -5.88 0.39 3.68
C ALA A 98 -6.67 0.68 2.39
N TYR A 99 -6.21 1.62 1.55
CA TYR A 99 -6.85 1.93 0.26
C TYR A 99 -6.65 0.83 -0.79
N CYS A 100 -5.49 0.16 -0.78
CA CYS A 100 -5.21 -0.96 -1.67
C CYS A 100 -5.93 -2.25 -1.24
N GLU A 101 -6.15 -2.46 0.06
CA GLU A 101 -6.82 -3.66 0.58
C GLU A 101 -8.34 -3.58 0.52
N ALA A 102 -8.94 -2.39 0.67
CA ALA A 102 -10.40 -2.24 0.58
C ALA A 102 -11.02 -2.91 -0.68
N PRO A 103 -10.52 -2.68 -1.91
CA PRO A 103 -11.05 -3.35 -3.09
C PRO A 103 -10.73 -4.86 -3.14
N LEU A 104 -9.61 -5.31 -2.54
CA LEU A 104 -9.28 -6.74 -2.41
C LEU A 104 -10.27 -7.45 -1.49
N ILE A 105 -10.60 -6.87 -0.33
CA ILE A 105 -11.59 -7.38 0.61
C ILE A 105 -12.97 -7.46 -0.05
N LEU A 106 -13.34 -6.45 -0.84
CA LEU A 106 -14.60 -6.49 -1.58
C LEU A 106 -14.63 -7.64 -2.59
N ALA A 107 -13.52 -7.89 -3.29
CA ALA A 107 -13.46 -9.02 -4.22
C ALA A 107 -13.56 -10.37 -3.51
N VAL A 108 -12.98 -10.50 -2.30
CA VAL A 108 -13.19 -11.67 -1.44
C VAL A 108 -14.68 -11.79 -1.10
N ALA A 109 -15.34 -10.73 -0.67
CA ALA A 109 -16.77 -10.75 -0.38
C ALA A 109 -17.62 -11.18 -1.59
N VAL A 110 -17.30 -10.67 -2.79
CA VAL A 110 -17.96 -11.08 -4.04
C VAL A 110 -17.72 -12.56 -4.36
N ALA A 111 -16.52 -13.08 -4.09
CA ALA A 111 -16.21 -14.50 -4.28
C ALA A 111 -17.00 -15.40 -3.30
N PHE A 112 -17.28 -14.94 -2.09
CA PHE A 112 -18.08 -15.68 -1.11
C PHE A 112 -19.60 -15.58 -1.32
N VAL A 113 -20.08 -14.45 -1.87
CA VAL A 113 -21.52 -14.21 -2.07
C VAL A 113 -22.00 -14.71 -3.43
N GLY A 114 -21.13 -14.71 -4.45
CA GLY A 114 -21.46 -15.17 -5.79
C GLY A 114 -21.01 -16.60 -6.06
N ASP A 115 -21.73 -17.31 -6.93
CA ASP A 115 -21.39 -18.67 -7.38
C ASP A 115 -20.28 -18.68 -8.46
N TYR A 116 -19.30 -17.77 -8.35
CA TYR A 116 -18.23 -17.58 -9.34
C TYR A 116 -16.91 -18.24 -8.92
N GLY A 117 -16.90 -18.96 -7.78
CA GLY A 117 -15.71 -19.57 -7.21
C GLY A 117 -14.57 -18.54 -7.01
N GLY A 118 -13.36 -18.94 -7.39
CA GLY A 118 -12.14 -18.15 -7.25
C GLY A 118 -11.91 -17.10 -8.36
N TRP A 119 -12.80 -16.97 -9.35
CA TRP A 119 -12.62 -16.01 -10.44
C TRP A 119 -12.49 -14.56 -10.00
N PRO A 120 -13.32 -14.04 -9.07
CA PRO A 120 -13.18 -12.67 -8.57
C PRO A 120 -11.82 -12.42 -7.94
N LEU A 121 -11.23 -13.42 -7.28
CA LEU A 121 -9.90 -13.34 -6.67
C LEU A 121 -8.79 -13.29 -7.72
N VAL A 122 -8.93 -13.97 -8.86
CA VAL A 122 -7.94 -13.87 -9.94
C VAL A 122 -8.02 -12.51 -10.62
N ILE A 123 -9.24 -12.06 -10.92
CA ILE A 123 -9.51 -10.82 -11.65
C ILE A 123 -9.04 -9.60 -10.85
N SER A 124 -9.29 -9.56 -9.55
CA SER A 124 -8.89 -8.43 -8.69
C SER A 124 -7.56 -8.66 -7.98
N GLY A 125 -7.25 -9.90 -7.60
CA GLY A 125 -6.11 -10.23 -6.75
C GLY A 125 -4.78 -10.05 -7.46
N PHE A 126 -4.66 -10.44 -8.74
CA PHE A 126 -3.44 -10.17 -9.51
C PHE A 126 -3.15 -8.66 -9.63
N PRO A 127 -4.06 -7.84 -10.18
CA PRO A 127 -3.79 -6.41 -10.30
C PRO A 127 -3.72 -5.72 -8.93
N GLY A 128 -4.53 -6.13 -7.95
CA GLY A 128 -4.50 -5.56 -6.61
C GLY A 128 -3.23 -5.87 -5.83
N LEU A 129 -2.70 -7.10 -5.93
CA LEU A 129 -1.39 -7.45 -5.37
C LEU A 129 -0.27 -6.71 -6.08
N ALA A 130 -0.35 -6.54 -7.40
CA ALA A 130 0.63 -5.75 -8.14
C ALA A 130 0.64 -4.29 -7.68
N VAL A 131 -0.52 -3.66 -7.51
CA VAL A 131 -0.66 -2.29 -6.98
C VAL A 131 -0.18 -2.22 -5.54
N LEU A 132 -0.56 -3.17 -4.69
CA LEU A 132 -0.13 -3.21 -3.28
C LEU A 132 1.39 -3.34 -3.19
N ALA A 133 1.99 -4.28 -3.93
CA ALA A 133 3.44 -4.41 -4.00
C ALA A 133 4.08 -3.12 -4.51
N TRP A 134 3.56 -2.51 -5.58
CA TRP A 134 4.12 -1.29 -6.16
C TRP A 134 4.06 -0.07 -5.22
N GLU A 135 2.93 0.14 -4.55
CA GLU A 135 2.70 1.31 -3.68
C GLU A 135 3.37 1.16 -2.31
N THR A 136 3.42 -0.05 -1.77
CA THR A 136 4.07 -0.32 -0.47
C THR A 136 5.57 -0.50 -0.59
N TRP A 137 6.12 -0.75 -1.79
CA TRP A 137 7.55 -0.91 -1.95
C TRP A 137 8.27 0.42 -1.71
N PRO A 138 9.30 0.47 -0.85
CA PRO A 138 10.16 1.64 -0.68
C PRO A 138 11.11 1.76 -1.88
N SER A 139 10.55 1.98 -3.08
CA SER A 139 11.31 2.24 -4.30
C SER A 139 11.89 3.65 -4.27
N LEU A 140 12.97 3.88 -5.04
CA LEU A 140 13.59 5.20 -5.20
C LEU A 140 12.59 6.28 -5.65
N ARG A 141 11.53 5.91 -6.36
CA ARG A 141 10.44 6.82 -6.75
C ARG A 141 9.60 7.26 -5.53
N ASN A 142 9.20 6.30 -4.70
CA ASN A 142 8.35 6.57 -3.53
C ASN A 142 9.12 7.31 -2.43
N THR A 143 10.39 6.96 -2.22
CA THR A 143 11.25 7.66 -1.25
C THR A 143 11.63 9.06 -1.71
N SER A 144 11.93 9.27 -3.00
CA SER A 144 12.24 10.61 -3.53
C SER A 144 11.04 11.56 -3.56
N MET A 145 9.83 11.08 -3.86
CA MET A 145 8.61 11.90 -3.77
C MET A 145 8.30 12.33 -2.34
N THR A 146 8.50 11.43 -1.37
CA THR A 146 8.32 11.77 0.05
C THR A 146 9.37 12.77 0.51
N ALA A 147 10.64 12.55 0.15
CA ALA A 147 11.72 13.48 0.47
C ALA A 147 11.45 14.86 -0.13
N ALA A 148 11.03 14.95 -1.39
CA ALA A 148 10.69 16.22 -2.03
C ALA A 148 9.54 16.98 -1.34
N MET A 149 8.55 16.27 -0.79
CA MET A 149 7.46 16.87 0.00
C MET A 149 7.91 17.28 1.41
N LEU A 150 8.73 16.47 2.07
CA LEU A 150 9.26 16.74 3.41
C LEU A 150 10.27 17.90 3.39
N ASP A 151 11.08 17.99 2.33
CA ASP A 151 12.11 19.00 2.14
C ASP A 151 11.53 20.33 1.59
N SER A 152 10.22 20.35 1.22
CA SER A 152 9.56 21.53 0.66
C SER A 152 9.51 22.74 1.59
N ALA A 153 9.69 22.54 2.90
CA ALA A 153 9.82 23.58 3.92
C ALA A 153 11.28 23.95 4.27
N GLY A 154 12.27 23.43 3.53
CA GLY A 154 13.69 23.78 3.68
C GLY A 154 14.49 22.90 4.67
N ALA A 155 13.93 21.78 5.14
CA ALA A 155 14.66 20.80 5.94
C ALA A 155 15.28 19.72 5.04
N GLU A 156 16.55 19.34 5.26
CA GLU A 156 17.12 18.16 4.58
C GLU A 156 16.71 16.88 5.34
N SER A 157 15.70 16.15 4.84
CA SER A 157 15.20 14.94 5.51
C SER A 157 16.18 13.76 5.48
N GLY A 158 17.12 13.72 4.53
CA GLY A 158 18.08 12.60 4.37
C GLY A 158 17.42 11.24 4.12
N LEU A 159 16.13 11.21 3.77
CA LEU A 159 15.29 10.01 3.70
C LEU A 159 15.74 9.04 2.59
N VAL A 160 16.29 9.56 1.49
CA VAL A 160 16.82 8.72 0.39
C VAL A 160 18.11 8.03 0.83
N GLU A 161 18.99 8.74 1.54
CA GLU A 161 20.26 8.19 2.04
C GLU A 161 20.03 7.09 3.09
N SER A 162 19.03 7.22 3.96
CA SER A 162 18.74 6.23 5.01
C SER A 162 18.25 4.90 4.45
N PHE A 163 17.38 4.91 3.43
CA PHE A 163 16.95 3.69 2.72
C PHE A 163 18.02 3.12 1.78
N ARG A 164 19.06 3.90 1.44
CA ARG A 164 20.20 3.44 0.62
C ARG A 164 21.31 2.76 1.41
N GLN A 165 21.48 3.13 2.68
CA GLN A 165 22.51 2.57 3.57
C GLN A 165 22.03 1.32 4.36
N SER A 166 20.74 0.99 4.32
CA SER A 166 20.11 -0.18 4.98
C SER A 166 19.92 -1.37 4.05
#